data_AF-A0A426XLG2-F1
#
_entry.id   AF-A0A426XLG2-F1
#
_cell.length_a   1.000
_cell.length_b   1.000
_cell.length_c   1.000
_cell.angle_alpha   90.00
_cell.angle_beta   90.00
_cell.angle_gamma   90.00
#
_symmetry.space_group_name_H-M   'P 1'
#
loop_
_entity.id
_entity.type
_entity.pdbx_description
1 polymer ?
#
loop_
_entity_poly.entity_id
_entity_poly.type
_entity_poly.pdbx_seq_one_letter_code
_entity_poly.pdbx_strand_id
1 'polypeptide(L)'
;MAMLVGPPNGVGIQGKHYFSMWQTLFEIDTKYVPIKLIGRGAYGIVCSSTNHETNEKVAIKKIHNVFGNHVDALRTLRELKLLRHIGHENAIALKVVMMPAHRRTFRDVYLCL
;
A
#
# COMPACT_ATOMS: atom_id res chain seq x y z
N MET A 1 6.32 -13.71 -7.82
CA MET A 1 7.38 -13.07 -7.01
C MET A 1 7.31 -11.57 -7.24
N ALA A 2 7.67 -10.74 -6.25
CA ALA A 2 7.84 -9.31 -6.50
C ALA A 2 9.09 -9.06 -7.36
N MET A 3 8.96 -8.23 -8.39
CA MET A 3 10.08 -7.83 -9.25
C MET A 3 10.33 -6.34 -9.09
N LEU A 4 11.57 -5.97 -8.73
CA LEU A 4 11.97 -4.56 -8.70
C LEU A 4 11.96 -4.02 -10.14
N VAL A 5 11.32 -2.88 -10.34
CA VAL A 5 11.20 -2.21 -11.64
C VAL A 5 11.57 -0.73 -11.51
N GLY A 6 11.86 -0.09 -12.64
CA GLY A 6 12.08 1.35 -12.68
C GLY A 6 10.77 2.14 -12.49
N PRO A 7 10.87 3.46 -12.23
CA PRO A 7 9.70 4.34 -12.16
C PRO A 7 8.97 4.39 -13.52
N PRO A 8 7.62 4.41 -13.53
CA PRO A 8 6.83 4.33 -14.76
C PRO A 8 7.05 5.52 -15.72
N ASN A 9 7.49 6.68 -15.21
CA ASN A 9 7.73 7.89 -16.01
C ASN A 9 9.22 8.23 -16.14
N GLY A 10 10.13 7.32 -15.79
CA GLY A 10 11.58 7.58 -15.74
C GLY A 10 12.02 8.50 -14.59
N VAL A 11 11.10 9.21 -13.94
CA VAL A 11 11.36 10.06 -12.77
C VAL A 11 10.98 9.30 -11.51
N GLY A 12 11.99 8.93 -10.71
CA GLY A 12 11.79 8.30 -9.40
C GLY A 12 11.50 9.33 -8.31
N ILE A 13 10.71 8.93 -7.32
CA ILE A 13 10.46 9.73 -6.12
C ILE A 13 11.47 9.32 -5.04
N GLN A 14 12.12 10.30 -4.41
CA GLN A 14 13.05 10.03 -3.31
C GLN A 14 12.33 9.30 -2.16
N GLY A 15 12.94 8.21 -1.67
CA GLY A 15 12.36 7.37 -0.61
C GLY A 15 11.29 6.39 -1.09
N LYS A 16 11.02 6.31 -2.40
CA LYS A 16 10.14 5.31 -3.01
C LYS A 16 10.91 4.39 -3.94
N HIS A 17 10.42 3.16 -4.06
CA HIS A 17 10.83 2.22 -5.10
C HIS A 17 9.61 1.49 -5.67
N TYR A 18 9.81 0.82 -6.81
CA TYR A 18 8.72 0.29 -7.60
C TYR A 18 8.83 -1.22 -7.75
N PHE A 19 7.75 -1.92 -7.46
CA PHE A 19 7.66 -3.37 -7.67
C PHE A 19 6.52 -3.71 -8.61
N SER A 20 6.78 -4.62 -9.55
CA SER A 20 5.73 -5.27 -10.33
C SER A 20 5.36 -6.60 -9.69
N MET A 21 4.08 -6.77 -9.41
CA MET A 21 3.49 -8.02 -8.91
C MET A 21 2.14 -8.21 -9.59
N TRP A 22 1.93 -9.33 -10.29
CA TRP A 22 0.65 -9.63 -10.94
C TRP A 22 0.16 -8.50 -11.86
N GLN A 23 1.05 -7.99 -12.72
CA GLN A 23 0.78 -6.87 -13.63
C GLN A 23 0.34 -5.57 -12.92
N THR A 24 0.53 -5.49 -11.60
CA THR A 24 0.24 -4.30 -10.80
C THR A 24 1.54 -3.68 -10.32
N LEU A 25 1.66 -2.37 -10.56
CA LEU A 25 2.77 -1.57 -10.06
C LEU A 25 2.52 -1.15 -8.60
N PHE A 26 3.51 -1.35 -7.75
CA PHE A 26 3.52 -0.92 -6.36
C PHE A 26 4.56 0.18 -6.19
N GLU A 27 4.12 1.38 -5.79
CA GLU A 27 5.00 2.47 -5.33
C GLU A 27 4.96 2.46 -3.79
N ILE A 28 6.06 2.03 -3.15
CA ILE A 28 6.12 1.87 -1.70
C ILE A 28 7.40 2.51 -1.14
N ASP A 29 7.42 2.76 0.17
CA ASP A 29 8.60 3.33 0.83
C ASP A 29 9.76 2.33 0.83
N THR A 30 10.99 2.82 0.60
CA THR A 30 12.20 1.98 0.40
C THR A 30 12.54 1.03 1.55
N LYS A 31 12.03 1.29 2.75
CA LYS A 31 12.20 0.41 3.92
C LYS A 31 11.43 -0.91 3.81
N TYR A 32 10.42 -0.98 2.94
CA TYR A 32 9.59 -2.17 2.76
C TYR A 32 10.00 -2.94 1.52
N VAL A 33 10.31 -4.22 1.65
CA VAL A 33 10.56 -5.08 0.49
C VAL A 33 9.41 -6.07 0.33
N PRO A 34 8.62 -5.99 -0.75
CA PRO A 34 7.54 -6.93 -1.02
C PRO A 34 8.13 -8.30 -1.34
N ILE A 35 7.48 -9.33 -0.84
CA ILE A 35 7.91 -10.72 -1.02
C ILE A 35 6.99 -11.42 -2.02
N LYS A 36 5.70 -11.50 -1.65
CA LYS A 36 4.69 -12.21 -2.44
C LYS A 36 3.32 -11.59 -2.25
N LEU A 37 2.47 -11.86 -3.23
CA LEU A 37 1.06 -11.61 -3.13
C LEU A 37 0.43 -12.57 -2.10
N ILE A 38 -0.43 -12.04 -1.22
CA ILE A 38 -1.14 -12.83 -0.21
C ILE A 38 -2.66 -12.68 -0.28
N GLY A 39 -3.18 -11.66 -0.97
CA GLY A 39 -4.62 -11.48 -1.09
C GLY A 39 -5.02 -10.58 -2.24
N ARG A 40 -6.21 -10.83 -2.78
CA ARG A 40 -6.87 -9.99 -3.78
C ARG A 40 -8.31 -9.77 -3.33
N GLY A 41 -8.73 -8.52 -3.27
CA GLY A 41 -10.09 -8.14 -2.95
C GLY A 41 -10.71 -7.29 -4.05
N ALA A 42 -11.96 -6.87 -3.85
CA ALA A 42 -12.68 -6.03 -4.79
C ALA A 42 -11.96 -4.69 -5.08
N TYR A 43 -11.29 -4.11 -4.08
CA TYR A 43 -10.73 -2.76 -4.17
C TYR A 43 -9.20 -2.72 -4.30
N GLY A 44 -8.54 -3.87 -4.19
CA GLY A 44 -7.10 -3.84 -3.98
C GLY A 44 -6.42 -5.18 -3.86
N ILE A 45 -5.11 -5.07 -3.71
CA ILE A 45 -4.16 -6.17 -3.73
C ILE A 45 -3.32 -6.08 -2.46
N VAL A 46 -3.13 -7.22 -1.79
CA VAL A 46 -2.36 -7.31 -0.56
C VAL A 46 -1.11 -8.14 -0.83
N CYS A 47 0.06 -7.58 -0.50
CA CYS A 47 1.32 -8.31 -0.50
C CYS A 47 1.90 -8.41 0.91
N SER A 48 2.60 -9.52 1.19
CA SER A 48 3.46 -9.61 2.36
C SER A 48 4.76 -8.88 2.06
N SER A 49 5.27 -8.12 3.03
CA SER A 49 6.51 -7.37 2.91
C SER A 49 7.31 -7.47 4.21
N THR A 50 8.61 -7.22 4.15
CA THR A 50 9.46 -7.04 5.32
C THR A 50 9.86 -5.58 5.43
N ASN A 51 9.70 -4.98 6.61
CA ASN A 51 10.37 -3.74 6.95
C ASN A 51 11.83 -4.06 7.32
N HIS A 52 12.79 -3.70 6.46
CA HIS A 52 14.20 -4.03 6.67
C HIS A 52 14.87 -3.25 7.80
N GLU A 53 14.27 -2.14 8.25
CA GLU A 53 14.80 -1.37 9.39
C GLU A 53 14.50 -2.07 10.73
N THR A 54 13.38 -2.80 10.81
CA THR A 54 12.90 -3.46 12.04
C THR A 54 12.89 -4.98 11.96
N ASN A 55 13.14 -5.54 10.77
CA ASN A 55 12.93 -6.94 10.42
C ASN A 55 11.48 -7.44 10.64
N GLU A 56 10.52 -6.53 10.79
CA GLU A 56 9.13 -6.87 10.98
C GLU A 56 8.47 -7.29 9.67
N LYS A 57 7.71 -8.40 9.70
CA LYS A 57 6.84 -8.81 8.60
C LYS A 57 5.52 -8.06 8.68
N VAL A 58 5.12 -7.43 7.58
CA VAL A 58 3.90 -6.61 7.47
C VAL A 58 3.07 -7.03 6.27
N ALA A 59 1.80 -6.64 6.26
CA ALA A 59 0.95 -6.73 5.09
C ALA A 59 0.74 -5.33 4.50
N ILE A 60 1.03 -5.17 3.20
CA ILE A 60 0.79 -3.91 2.48
C ILE A 60 -0.42 -4.11 1.57
N LYS A 61 -1.50 -3.40 1.87
CA LYS A 61 -2.72 -3.34 1.04
C LYS A 61 -2.66 -2.12 0.14
N LYS A 62 -2.54 -2.35 -1.17
CA LYS A 62 -2.70 -1.34 -2.21
C LYS A 62 -4.18 -1.26 -2.59
N ILE A 63 -4.80 -0.10 -2.40
CA ILE A 63 -6.14 0.22 -2.89
C ILE A 63 -5.98 1.10 -4.12
N HIS A 64 -6.47 0.63 -5.27
CA HIS A 64 -6.23 1.26 -6.55
C HIS A 64 -7.33 2.26 -6.89
N ASN A 65 -6.96 3.35 -7.57
CA ASN A 65 -7.91 4.33 -8.12
C ASN A 65 -9.00 4.76 -7.12
N VAL A 66 -8.60 5.14 -5.90
CA VAL A 66 -9.50 5.37 -4.76
C VAL A 66 -10.56 6.44 -5.04
N PHE A 67 -10.27 7.38 -5.93
CA PHE A 67 -11.18 8.48 -6.30
C PHE A 67 -12.04 8.19 -7.53
N GLY A 68 -11.89 7.02 -8.17
CA GLY A 68 -12.65 6.66 -9.37
C GLY A 68 -14.14 6.40 -9.12
N ASN A 69 -14.50 6.02 -7.88
CA ASN A 69 -15.88 5.81 -7.46
C ASN A 69 -16.10 6.41 -6.07
N HIS A 70 -17.12 7.26 -5.95
CA HIS A 70 -17.48 7.90 -4.69
C HIS A 70 -17.77 6.91 -3.55
N VAL A 71 -18.49 5.82 -3.85
CA VAL A 71 -18.84 4.81 -2.84
C VAL A 71 -17.58 4.11 -2.32
N ASP A 72 -16.64 3.78 -3.19
CA ASP A 72 -15.41 3.09 -2.81
C ASP A 72 -14.42 4.02 -2.10
N ALA A 73 -14.41 5.31 -2.45
CA ALA A 73 -13.70 6.34 -1.70
C ALA A 73 -14.20 6.43 -0.26
N LEU A 74 -15.53 6.47 -0.06
CA LEU A 74 -16.14 6.50 1.28
C LEU A 74 -15.87 5.21 2.07
N ARG A 75 -15.93 4.05 1.42
CA ARG A 75 -15.56 2.76 2.04
C ARG A 75 -14.10 2.74 2.49
N THR A 76 -13.19 3.22 1.64
CA THR A 76 -11.76 3.33 1.94
C THR A 76 -11.52 4.28 3.12
N LEU A 77 -12.19 5.43 3.13
CA LEU A 77 -12.10 6.39 4.23
C LEU A 77 -12.65 5.81 5.54
N ARG A 78 -13.76 5.07 5.49
CA ARG A 78 -14.34 4.40 6.66
C ARG A 78 -13.39 3.34 7.21
N GLU A 79 -12.81 2.50 6.34
CA GLU A 79 -11.81 1.50 6.72
C GLU A 79 -10.62 2.17 7.41
N LEU A 80 -10.05 3.21 6.79
CA LEU A 80 -8.93 3.96 7.37
C LEU A 80 -9.29 4.59 8.73
N LYS A 81 -10.48 5.18 8.85
CA LYS A 81 -10.94 5.75 10.13
C LYS A 81 -11.07 4.67 11.18
N LEU A 82 -11.74 3.55 10.89
CA LEU A 82 -11.91 2.46 11.86
C LEU A 82 -10.56 1.92 12.32
N LEU A 83 -9.65 1.62 11.40
CA LEU A 83 -8.32 1.11 11.72
C LEU A 83 -7.48 2.07 12.57
N ARG A 84 -7.68 3.40 12.43
CA ARG A 84 -7.00 4.40 13.26
C ARG A 84 -7.56 4.54 14.67
N HIS A 85 -8.82 4.18 14.89
CA HIS A 85 -9.49 4.33 16.20
C HIS A 85 -9.54 3.02 16.98
N ILE A 86 -9.46 1.87 16.30
CA ILE A 86 -9.45 0.55 16.94
C ILE A 86 -8.02 0.20 17.33
N GLY A 87 -7.77 0.11 18.64
CA GLY A 87 -6.52 -0.39 19.21
C GLY A 87 -6.81 -1.53 20.18
N HIS A 88 -6.92 -2.76 19.67
CA HIS A 88 -7.26 -3.94 20.45
C HIS A 88 -6.50 -5.16 19.94
N GLU A 89 -6.06 -6.06 20.81
CA GLU A 89 -5.22 -7.22 20.46
C GLU A 89 -5.86 -8.15 19.41
N ASN A 90 -7.18 -8.32 19.46
CA ASN A 90 -7.96 -9.14 18.53
C ASN A 90 -8.39 -8.39 17.25
N ALA A 91 -7.95 -7.14 17.06
CA ALA A 91 -8.23 -6.35 15.88
C ALA A 91 -6.94 -5.98 15.16
N ILE A 92 -6.98 -6.02 13.83
CA ILE A 92 -5.82 -5.64 13.02
C ILE A 92 -5.51 -4.15 13.21
N ALA A 93 -4.25 -3.85 13.49
CA ALA A 93 -3.77 -2.48 13.69
C ALA A 93 -3.25 -1.90 12.37
N LEU A 94 -3.50 -0.61 12.15
CA LEU A 94 -2.82 0.13 11.09
C LEU A 94 -1.50 0.69 11.62
N LYS A 95 -0.38 0.25 11.03
CA LYS A 95 0.96 0.74 11.39
C LYS A 95 1.27 2.08 10.72
N VAL A 96 1.08 2.15 9.41
CA VAL A 96 1.36 3.38 8.64
C VAL A 96 0.52 3.45 7.37
N VAL A 97 0.16 4.67 6.97
CA VAL A 97 -0.36 4.97 5.63
C VAL A 97 0.79 5.55 4.83
N MET A 98 1.15 4.92 3.70
CA MET A 98 2.19 5.49 2.85
C MET A 98 1.59 6.64 2.05
N MET A 99 2.20 7.81 2.19
CA MET A 99 1.72 8.99 1.49
C MET A 99 2.12 8.95 0.01
N PRO A 100 1.27 9.46 -0.88
CA PRO A 100 1.64 9.69 -2.27
C PRO A 100 2.71 10.78 -2.34
N ALA A 101 3.58 10.73 -3.34
CA ALA A 101 4.62 11.75 -3.52
C ALA A 101 4.04 13.15 -3.80
N HIS A 102 2.96 13.21 -4.59
CA HIS A 102 2.31 14.45 -4.95
C HIS A 102 0.79 14.33 -4.87
N ARG A 103 0.14 15.38 -4.35
CA ARG A 103 -1.33 15.44 -4.26
C ARG A 103 -2.01 15.26 -5.61
N ARG A 104 -1.40 15.78 -6.69
CA ARG A 104 -1.96 15.72 -8.05
C ARG A 104 -1.90 14.32 -8.68
N THR A 105 -0.97 13.48 -8.25
CA THR A 105 -0.80 12.10 -8.76
C THR A 105 -1.38 11.05 -7.82
N PHE A 106 -2.06 11.49 -6.75
CA PHE A 106 -2.64 10.60 -5.76
C PHE A 106 -3.82 9.83 -6.35
N ARG A 107 -3.56 8.57 -6.75
CA ARG A 107 -4.57 7.64 -7.26
C ARG A 107 -4.75 6.42 -6.37
N ASP A 108 -3.65 5.95 -5.81
CA ASP A 108 -3.59 4.71 -5.04
C ASP A 108 -3.25 5.01 -3.58
N VAL A 109 -3.87 4.27 -2.65
CA VAL A 109 -3.57 4.32 -1.21
C VAL A 109 -2.89 3.04 -0.79
N TYR A 110 -1.87 3.15 0.05
CA TYR A 110 -1.16 2.00 0.62
C TYR A 110 -1.32 2.00 2.14
N LEU A 111 -1.92 0.93 2.66
CA LEU A 111 -2.07 0.69 4.10
C LEU A 111 -1.08 -0.39 4.51
N CYS A 112 -0.24 -0.10 5.50
CA CYS A 112 0.65 -1.05 6.12
C CYS A 112 0.02 -1.52 7.43
N LEU A 113 -0.27 -2.81 7.49
CA LEU A 113 -0.90 -3.53 8.59
C LEU A 113 0.13 -4.45 9.26
#